data_AF-A0A3Q7FKP8-F1
#
_entry.id   AF-A0A3Q7FKP8-F1
#
_cell.length_a   1.000
_cell.length_b   1.000
_cell.length_c   1.000
_cell.angle_alpha   90.00
_cell.angle_beta   90.00
_cell.angle_gamma   90.00
#
_symmetry.space_group_name_H-M   'P 1'
#
loop_
_entity.id
_entity.type
_entity.pdbx_description
1 polymer ?
#
loop_
_entity_poly.entity_id
_entity_poly.type
_entity_poly.pdbx_seq_one_letter_code
_entity_poly.pdbx_strand_id
1 'polypeptide(L)'
;CTTKINPDVIKKGLESTLLNHPRFSSIPVVDEKKGVRNWKKTKVNVEEHIVCPDLDPDMDSPDEYLENYTSNLTTIPLDMTKPLWEVHILNIKTSEANAIGILKLHHSIGDGMSIVSLILACTRKASDPEALPTLPSSTKKEKNDVGLLRRFCYYVWFLCMVFWYTIVDVVLFLATILFLKDTETPMKGGVGVEHSPKRLVHTTASLDDMKIVKNALNLVRALLLHFT
;
A
#
# COMPACT_ATOMS: atom_id res chain seq x y z
N CYS A 1 21.49 -1.02 14.03
CA CYS A 1 20.79 -2.17 14.65
C CYS A 1 21.15 -3.43 13.89
N THR A 2 21.85 -4.39 14.49
CA THR A 2 22.27 -5.68 13.89
C THR A 2 21.24 -6.79 14.09
N THR A 3 20.00 -6.43 14.36
CA THR A 3 19.00 -7.34 14.92
C THR A 3 18.34 -8.16 13.82
N LYS A 4 18.54 -9.49 13.87
CA LYS A 4 17.77 -10.44 13.06
C LYS A 4 16.30 -10.47 13.53
N ILE A 5 15.38 -10.69 12.60
CA ILE A 5 13.95 -10.87 12.91
C ILE A 5 13.77 -12.28 13.50
N ASN A 6 13.16 -12.34 14.68
CA ASN A 6 12.79 -13.60 15.33
C ASN A 6 11.37 -14.03 14.87
N PRO A 7 11.23 -15.17 14.18
CA PRO A 7 9.93 -15.65 13.70
C PRO A 7 8.91 -15.88 14.82
N ASP A 8 9.32 -16.31 16.01
CA ASP A 8 8.41 -16.56 17.14
C ASP A 8 7.78 -15.28 17.67
N VAL A 9 8.54 -14.18 17.65
CA VAL A 9 8.04 -12.86 18.04
C VAL A 9 7.02 -12.37 17.02
N ILE A 10 7.32 -12.54 15.72
CA ILE A 10 6.39 -12.20 14.64
C ILE A 10 5.11 -13.02 14.76
N LYS A 11 5.22 -14.33 14.97
CA LYS A 11 4.09 -15.23 15.17
C LYS A 11 3.16 -14.74 16.28
N LYS A 12 3.70 -14.48 17.48
CA LYS A 12 2.91 -13.94 18.61
C LYS A 12 2.29 -12.58 18.30
N GLY A 13 3.01 -11.72 17.58
CA GLY A 13 2.51 -10.43 17.12
C GLY A 13 1.32 -10.57 16.17
N LEU A 14 1.40 -11.48 15.20
CA LEU A 14 0.32 -11.77 14.25
C LEU A 14 -0.93 -12.32 14.98
N GLU A 15 -0.74 -13.28 15.88
CA GLU A 15 -1.82 -13.88 16.67
C GLU A 15 -2.58 -12.85 17.52
N SER A 16 -1.87 -11.90 18.11
CA SER A 16 -2.46 -10.85 18.95
C SER A 16 -3.03 -9.66 18.17
N THR A 17 -2.70 -9.51 16.89
CA THR A 17 -3.10 -8.33 16.09
C THR A 17 -3.82 -8.73 14.80
N LEU A 18 -3.08 -9.14 13.77
CA LEU A 18 -3.58 -9.36 12.41
C LEU A 18 -4.74 -10.37 12.36
N LEU A 19 -4.63 -11.46 13.12
CA LEU A 19 -5.63 -12.54 13.13
C LEU A 19 -6.97 -12.14 13.78
N ASN A 20 -7.02 -11.05 14.54
CA ASN A 20 -8.28 -10.51 15.04
C ASN A 20 -9.14 -9.92 13.92
N HIS A 21 -8.54 -9.58 12.77
CA HIS A 21 -9.25 -9.04 11.64
C HIS A 21 -9.87 -10.18 10.79
N PRO A 22 -11.20 -10.24 10.58
CA PRO A 22 -11.88 -11.35 9.89
C PRO A 22 -11.32 -11.68 8.49
N ARG A 23 -10.91 -10.65 7.74
CA ARG A 23 -10.27 -10.76 6.41
C ARG A 23 -9.01 -11.64 6.39
N PHE A 24 -8.25 -11.70 7.49
CA PHE A 24 -7.02 -12.50 7.60
C PHE A 24 -7.27 -13.89 8.18
N SER A 25 -8.49 -14.14 8.66
CA SER A 25 -8.93 -15.43 9.18
C SER A 25 -10.02 -16.07 8.30
N SER A 26 -10.08 -15.75 7.02
CA SER A 26 -11.12 -16.22 6.10
C SER A 26 -10.54 -16.76 4.80
N ILE A 27 -11.19 -17.79 4.27
CA ILE A 27 -10.87 -18.42 2.99
C ILE A 27 -11.96 -18.13 1.95
N PRO A 28 -11.59 -17.97 0.67
CA PRO A 28 -12.57 -17.91 -0.41
C PRO A 28 -13.19 -19.29 -0.63
N VAL A 29 -14.51 -19.36 -0.69
CA VAL A 29 -15.29 -20.58 -0.96
C VAL A 29 -16.24 -20.31 -2.11
N VAL A 30 -16.36 -21.25 -3.03
CA VAL A 30 -17.35 -21.20 -4.12
C VAL A 30 -18.55 -22.04 -3.72
N ASP A 31 -19.74 -21.45 -3.71
CA ASP A 31 -20.98 -22.22 -3.62
C ASP A 31 -21.24 -22.88 -4.98
N GLU A 32 -20.91 -24.17 -5.10
CA GLU A 32 -21.05 -24.93 -6.36
C GLU A 32 -22.48 -24.90 -6.93
N LYS A 33 -23.50 -24.76 -6.09
CA LYS A 33 -24.90 -24.75 -6.53
C LYS A 33 -25.33 -23.40 -7.11
N LYS A 34 -24.71 -22.30 -6.67
CA LYS A 34 -25.09 -20.93 -7.04
C LYS A 34 -24.03 -20.20 -7.85
N GLY A 35 -22.81 -20.73 -7.95
CA GLY A 35 -21.66 -20.07 -8.58
C GLY A 35 -21.18 -18.83 -7.84
N VAL A 36 -21.66 -18.56 -6.62
CA VAL A 36 -21.34 -17.35 -5.86
C VAL A 36 -20.10 -17.57 -5.00
N ARG A 37 -19.14 -16.64 -5.08
CA ARG A 37 -17.95 -16.62 -4.22
C ARG A 37 -18.28 -15.97 -2.88
N ASN A 38 -18.03 -16.70 -1.80
CA ASN A 38 -18.24 -16.26 -0.43
C ASN A 38 -16.95 -16.40 0.38
N TRP A 39 -16.85 -15.69 1.49
CA TRP A 39 -15.76 -15.85 2.45
C TRP A 39 -16.23 -16.66 3.65
N LYS A 40 -15.45 -17.67 4.04
CA LYS A 40 -15.74 -18.48 5.22
C LYS A 40 -14.62 -18.31 6.24
N LYS A 41 -14.98 -17.98 7.47
CA LYS A 41 -14.02 -17.90 8.57
C LYS A 41 -13.42 -19.29 8.85
N THR A 42 -12.12 -19.33 9.07
CA THR A 42 -11.37 -20.56 9.39
C THR A 42 -10.44 -20.32 10.59
N LYS A 43 -9.97 -21.42 11.20
CA LYS A 43 -8.87 -21.38 12.16
C LYS A 43 -7.56 -21.30 11.37
N VAL A 44 -6.77 -20.28 11.61
CA VAL A 44 -5.50 -20.06 10.91
C VAL A 44 -4.39 -20.84 11.60
N ASN A 45 -3.59 -21.59 10.82
CA ASN A 45 -2.32 -22.16 11.28
C ASN A 45 -1.20 -21.21 10.87
N VAL A 46 -0.71 -20.38 11.80
CA VAL A 46 0.16 -19.23 11.50
C VAL A 46 1.49 -19.66 10.92
N GLU A 47 1.99 -20.83 11.34
CA GLU A 47 3.24 -21.43 10.91
C GLU A 47 3.25 -21.71 9.41
N GLU A 48 2.10 -22.06 8.83
CA GLU A 48 1.97 -22.28 7.39
C GLU A 48 1.98 -20.97 6.58
N HIS A 49 1.84 -19.82 7.25
CA HIS A 49 1.88 -18.49 6.64
C HIS A 49 3.21 -17.76 6.87
N ILE A 50 4.11 -18.30 7.72
CA ILE A 50 5.43 -17.72 7.96
C ILE A 50 6.48 -18.52 7.20
N VAL A 51 7.09 -17.89 6.20
CA VAL A 51 8.12 -18.50 5.36
C VAL A 51 9.48 -17.94 5.75
N CYS A 52 10.35 -18.79 6.29
CA CYS A 52 11.74 -18.45 6.59
C CYS A 52 12.63 -19.34 5.71
N PRO A 53 13.03 -18.89 4.50
CA PRO A 53 13.94 -19.66 3.68
C PRO A 53 15.28 -19.84 4.38
N ASP A 54 15.95 -20.96 4.10
CA ASP A 54 17.35 -21.14 4.49
C ASP A 54 18.23 -20.30 3.57
N LEU A 55 19.01 -19.40 4.16
CA LEU A 55 19.76 -18.37 3.44
C LEU A 55 21.24 -18.51 3.78
N ASP A 56 22.07 -18.43 2.75
CA ASP A 56 23.52 -18.37 2.91
C ASP A 56 23.91 -17.06 3.61
N PRO A 57 24.52 -17.11 4.81
CA PRO A 57 24.96 -15.92 5.53
C PRO A 57 26.09 -15.16 4.81
N ASP A 58 26.85 -15.83 3.94
CA ASP A 58 28.02 -15.30 3.25
C ASP A 58 27.74 -14.98 1.77
N MET A 59 26.46 -14.79 1.42
CA MET A 59 26.02 -14.50 0.06
C MET A 59 26.67 -13.23 -0.53
N ASP A 60 27.20 -13.36 -1.75
CA ASP A 60 27.92 -12.28 -2.44
C ASP A 60 27.05 -11.05 -2.80
N SER A 61 25.77 -11.27 -3.14
CA SER A 61 24.85 -10.21 -3.62
C SER A 61 23.48 -10.26 -2.93
N PRO A 62 23.37 -9.83 -1.65
CA PRO A 62 22.12 -9.88 -0.89
C PRO A 62 21.00 -9.00 -1.47
N ASP A 63 21.36 -7.84 -2.03
CA ASP A 63 20.41 -6.91 -2.65
C ASP A 63 19.77 -7.50 -3.91
N GLU A 64 20.56 -8.10 -4.80
CA GLU A 64 20.06 -8.77 -6.00
C GLU A 64 19.22 -10.00 -5.65
N TYR A 65 19.62 -10.75 -4.63
CA TYR A 65 18.82 -11.86 -4.13
C TYR A 65 17.45 -11.38 -3.66
N LEU A 66 17.37 -10.29 -2.89
CA LEU A 66 16.11 -9.72 -2.44
C LEU A 66 15.21 -9.32 -3.63
N GLU A 67 15.78 -8.65 -4.63
CA GLU A 67 15.07 -8.24 -5.84
C GLU A 67 14.50 -9.45 -6.59
N ASN A 68 15.32 -10.46 -6.83
CA ASN A 68 14.93 -11.68 -7.52
C ASN A 68 13.90 -12.48 -6.72
N TYR A 69 14.08 -12.59 -5.41
CA TYR A 69 13.14 -13.26 -4.50
C TYR A 69 11.77 -12.59 -4.54
N THR A 70 11.73 -11.26 -4.38
CA THR A 70 10.49 -10.50 -4.37
C THR A 70 9.82 -10.52 -5.75
N SER A 71 10.60 -10.43 -6.84
CA SER A 71 10.09 -10.55 -8.21
C SER A 71 9.45 -11.93 -8.44
N ASN A 72 10.11 -13.00 -8.00
CA ASN A 72 9.57 -14.36 -8.10
C ASN A 72 8.30 -14.54 -7.24
N LEU A 73 8.21 -13.91 -6.06
CA LEU A 73 6.98 -13.96 -5.26
C LEU A 73 5.76 -13.41 -6.00
N THR A 74 5.93 -12.49 -6.95
CA THR A 74 4.81 -11.96 -7.75
C THR A 74 4.26 -12.94 -8.78
N THR A 75 5.02 -13.98 -9.14
CA THR A 75 4.62 -14.99 -10.13
C THR A 75 3.96 -16.21 -9.48
N ILE A 76 4.18 -16.41 -8.18
CA ILE A 76 3.67 -17.56 -7.42
C ILE A 76 2.30 -17.21 -6.83
N PRO A 77 1.20 -17.84 -7.29
CA PRO A 77 -0.13 -17.60 -6.72
C PRO A 77 -0.21 -18.08 -5.26
N LEU A 78 -1.11 -17.46 -4.49
CA LEU A 78 -1.41 -17.90 -3.13
C LEU A 78 -2.30 -19.16 -3.15
N ASP A 79 -2.09 -20.03 -2.16
CA ASP A 79 -2.94 -21.21 -1.97
C ASP A 79 -4.36 -20.79 -1.52
N MET A 80 -5.34 -21.04 -2.38
CA MET A 80 -6.74 -20.67 -2.14
C MET A 80 -7.43 -21.51 -1.07
N THR A 81 -6.79 -22.58 -0.58
CA THR A 81 -7.30 -23.41 0.53
C THR A 81 -7.02 -22.79 1.91
N LYS A 82 -6.21 -21.73 1.98
CA LYS A 82 -5.80 -21.04 3.20
C LYS A 82 -6.10 -19.54 3.11
N PRO A 83 -6.10 -18.81 4.24
CA PRO A 83 -6.20 -17.35 4.19
C PRO A 83 -5.14 -16.75 3.26
N LEU A 84 -5.53 -15.80 2.40
CA LEU A 84 -4.71 -15.38 1.25
C LEU A 84 -3.61 -14.38 1.61
N TRP A 85 -2.72 -14.73 2.53
CA TRP A 85 -1.58 -13.92 2.91
C TRP A 85 -0.41 -14.79 3.41
N GLU A 86 0.81 -14.31 3.24
CA GLU A 86 2.06 -14.94 3.64
C GLU A 86 3.03 -13.86 4.14
N VAL A 87 3.82 -14.19 5.17
CA VAL A 87 4.90 -13.35 5.69
C VAL A 87 6.21 -14.07 5.46
N HIS A 88 7.09 -13.49 4.65
CA HIS A 88 8.43 -14.01 4.42
C HIS A 88 9.43 -13.23 5.26
N ILE A 89 10.29 -13.94 5.98
CA ILE A 89 11.32 -13.34 6.83
C ILE A 89 12.67 -13.70 6.26
N LEU A 90 13.38 -12.70 5.74
CA LEU A 90 14.72 -12.85 5.18
C LEU A 90 15.73 -12.20 6.13
N ASN A 91 16.45 -13.03 6.87
CA ASN A 91 17.49 -12.58 7.80
C ASN A 91 18.86 -12.41 7.10
N ILE A 92 18.86 -11.65 6.00
CA ILE A 92 20.05 -11.24 5.24
C ILE A 92 20.33 -9.76 5.47
N LYS A 93 21.61 -9.41 5.39
CA LYS A 93 22.06 -8.02 5.49
C LYS A 93 22.24 -7.45 4.07
N THR A 94 21.34 -6.56 3.68
CA THR A 94 21.43 -5.80 2.43
C THR A 94 22.14 -4.48 2.65
N SER A 95 22.32 -3.71 1.56
CA SER A 95 22.85 -2.34 1.63
C SER A 95 22.05 -1.42 2.56
N GLU A 96 20.72 -1.59 2.61
CA GLU A 96 19.80 -0.70 3.34
C GLU A 96 19.25 -1.28 4.66
N ALA A 97 19.26 -2.60 4.86
CA ALA A 97 18.63 -3.26 6.00
C ALA A 97 19.41 -4.46 6.53
N ASN A 98 19.22 -4.80 7.82
CA ASN A 98 19.88 -5.97 8.44
C ASN A 98 19.01 -7.23 8.46
N ALA A 99 17.72 -7.07 8.18
CA ALA A 99 16.73 -8.13 8.03
C ALA A 99 15.49 -7.55 7.35
N ILE A 100 14.74 -8.38 6.63
CA ILE A 100 13.66 -7.94 5.76
C ILE A 100 12.43 -8.81 6.01
N GLY A 101 11.28 -8.15 6.19
CA GLY A 101 9.97 -8.80 6.22
C GLY A 101 9.19 -8.45 4.96
N ILE A 102 8.69 -9.46 4.25
CA ILE A 102 7.84 -9.29 3.06
C ILE A 102 6.44 -9.80 3.39
N LEU A 103 5.45 -8.93 3.32
CA LEU A 103 4.04 -9.30 3.43
C LEU A 103 3.47 -9.47 2.01
N LYS A 104 3.16 -10.70 1.64
CA LYS A 104 2.46 -11.04 0.40
C LYS A 104 0.99 -11.27 0.74
N LEU A 105 0.07 -10.66 -0.01
CA LEU A 105 -1.36 -10.81 0.22
C LEU A 105 -2.14 -10.69 -1.08
N HIS A 106 -3.31 -11.31 -1.13
CA HIS A 106 -4.21 -11.19 -2.28
C HIS A 106 -4.99 -9.86 -2.23
N HIS A 107 -5.15 -9.19 -3.37
CA HIS A 107 -5.79 -7.86 -3.46
C HIS A 107 -7.23 -7.83 -2.95
N SER A 108 -7.93 -8.96 -2.94
CA SER A 108 -9.29 -9.06 -2.37
C SER A 108 -9.35 -8.83 -0.86
N ILE A 109 -8.21 -8.87 -0.15
CA ILE A 109 -8.14 -8.58 1.30
C ILE A 109 -8.29 -7.09 1.56
N GLY A 110 -7.81 -6.22 0.66
CA GLY A 110 -7.96 -4.79 0.82
C GLY A 110 -7.20 -3.99 -0.22
N ASP A 111 -7.58 -2.72 -0.31
CA ASP A 111 -6.83 -1.72 -1.05
C ASP A 111 -5.56 -1.30 -0.29
N GLY A 112 -4.65 -0.61 -0.99
CA GLY A 112 -3.37 -0.20 -0.43
C GLY A 112 -3.47 0.67 0.81
N MET A 113 -4.48 1.56 0.91
CA MET A 113 -4.65 2.44 2.06
C MET A 113 -5.17 1.69 3.27
N SER A 114 -6.13 0.78 3.07
CA SER A 114 -6.65 -0.11 4.10
C SER A 114 -5.55 -1.00 4.68
N ILE A 115 -4.67 -1.54 3.82
CA ILE A 115 -3.55 -2.39 4.23
C ILE A 115 -2.51 -1.59 5.02
N VAL A 116 -2.09 -0.42 4.54
CA VAL A 116 -1.14 0.44 5.26
C VAL A 116 -1.70 0.84 6.63
N SER A 117 -2.97 1.21 6.70
CA SER A 117 -3.64 1.55 7.97
C SER A 117 -3.66 0.37 8.94
N LEU A 118 -3.89 -0.84 8.43
CA LEU A 118 -3.86 -2.06 9.23
C LEU A 118 -2.46 -2.35 9.76
N ILE A 119 -1.43 -2.27 8.92
CA ILE A 119 -0.03 -2.48 9.33
C ILE A 119 0.34 -1.48 10.45
N LEU A 120 -0.08 -0.22 10.32
CA LEU A 120 0.12 0.80 11.37
C LEU A 120 -0.62 0.46 12.67
N ALA A 121 -1.84 -0.08 12.59
CA ALA A 121 -2.59 -0.52 13.77
C ALA A 121 -1.99 -1.77 14.44
N CYS A 122 -1.37 -2.65 13.66
CA CYS A 122 -0.69 -3.86 14.13
C CYS A 122 0.73 -3.60 14.65
N THR A 123 1.30 -2.42 14.43
CA THR A 123 2.66 -2.07 14.86
C THR A 123 2.66 -1.18 16.11
N ARG A 124 3.81 -1.08 16.77
CA ARG A 124 4.03 -0.30 17.98
C ARG A 124 5.30 0.52 17.85
N LYS A 125 5.42 1.58 18.65
CA LYS A 125 6.64 2.42 18.63
C LYS A 125 7.83 1.61 19.13
N ALA A 126 8.98 1.77 18.47
CA ALA A 126 10.22 1.16 18.94
C ALA A 126 10.66 1.67 20.33
N SER A 127 10.27 2.91 20.69
CA SER A 127 10.55 3.51 21.99
C SER A 127 9.52 3.16 23.08
N ASP A 128 8.32 2.73 22.69
CA ASP A 128 7.21 2.43 23.60
C ASP A 128 6.36 1.29 23.01
N PRO A 129 6.55 0.05 23.49
CA PRO A 129 5.89 -1.15 22.98
C PRO A 129 4.35 -1.14 23.11
N GLU A 130 3.77 -0.30 23.97
CA GLU A 130 2.31 -0.25 24.14
C GLU A 130 1.67 0.86 23.29
N ALA A 131 2.46 1.84 22.81
CA ALA A 131 1.95 2.95 22.03
C ALA A 131 1.86 2.66 20.53
N LEU A 132 0.76 3.10 19.92
CA LEU A 132 0.56 3.12 18.46
C LEU A 132 1.51 4.12 17.77
N PRO A 133 1.85 3.90 16.48
CA PRO A 133 2.62 4.86 15.69
C PRO A 133 1.93 6.23 15.65
N THR A 134 2.72 7.30 15.79
CA THR A 134 2.18 8.66 15.69
C THR A 134 2.07 9.07 14.23
N LEU A 135 0.84 9.30 13.78
CA LEU A 135 0.59 9.89 12.46
C LEU A 135 0.59 11.42 12.56
N PRO A 136 1.14 12.14 11.56
CA PRO A 136 1.08 13.58 11.53
C PRO A 136 -0.39 14.03 11.45
N SER A 137 -0.87 14.69 12.50
CA SER A 137 -2.21 15.29 12.50
C SER A 137 -2.22 16.51 11.59
N SER A 138 -3.22 16.63 10.72
CA SER A 138 -3.43 17.87 9.98
C SER A 138 -3.76 19.00 10.97
N THR A 139 -3.00 20.10 10.89
CA THR A 139 -3.26 21.30 11.67
C THR A 139 -4.66 21.82 11.33
N LYS A 140 -5.58 21.73 12.29
CA LYS A 140 -6.92 22.32 12.16
C LYS A 140 -6.74 23.83 12.05
N LYS A 141 -7.04 24.40 10.87
CA LYS A 141 -7.15 25.85 10.72
C LYS A 141 -8.30 26.35 11.58
N GLU A 142 -8.05 27.41 12.34
CA GLU A 142 -9.09 28.13 13.08
C GLU A 142 -10.20 28.56 12.12
N LYS A 143 -11.44 28.24 12.52
CA LYS A 143 -12.63 28.63 11.77
C LYS A 143 -13.01 30.03 12.21
N ASN A 144 -12.76 31.02 11.35
CA ASN A 144 -13.38 32.34 11.50
C ASN A 144 -14.88 32.19 11.27
N ASP A 145 -15.68 32.67 12.22
CA ASP A 145 -17.14 32.60 12.13
C ASP A 145 -17.62 33.68 11.16
N VAL A 146 -18.17 33.23 10.02
CA VAL A 146 -18.67 34.10 8.95
C VAL A 146 -20.17 33.85 8.84
N GLY A 147 -20.96 34.93 8.97
CA GLY A 147 -22.42 34.88 9.10
C GLY A 147 -23.14 34.01 8.06
N LEU A 148 -24.28 33.41 8.48
CA LEU A 148 -25.05 32.39 7.78
C LEU A 148 -25.32 32.69 6.29
N LEU A 149 -25.73 33.92 5.98
CA LEU A 149 -26.05 34.34 4.59
C LEU A 149 -24.81 34.36 3.70
N ARG A 150 -23.69 34.86 4.24
CA ARG A 150 -22.40 34.85 3.55
C ARG A 150 -21.94 33.41 3.34
N ARG A 151 -22.05 32.54 4.35
CA ARG A 151 -21.75 31.11 4.22
C ARG A 151 -22.57 30.43 3.12
N PHE A 152 -23.85 30.76 2.98
CA PHE A 152 -24.71 30.25 1.91
C PHE A 152 -24.25 30.73 0.52
N CYS A 153 -23.99 32.03 0.35
CA CYS A 153 -23.48 32.57 -0.92
C CYS A 153 -22.13 31.95 -1.33
N TYR A 154 -21.20 31.81 -0.39
CA TYR A 154 -19.92 31.13 -0.64
C TYR A 154 -20.13 29.65 -1.00
N TYR A 155 -21.09 28.96 -0.38
CA TYR A 155 -21.40 27.57 -0.69
C TYR A 155 -21.99 27.41 -2.10
N VAL A 156 -22.92 28.28 -2.49
CA VAL A 156 -23.49 28.28 -3.85
C VAL A 156 -22.42 28.62 -4.89
N TRP A 157 -21.61 29.66 -4.65
CA TRP A 157 -20.47 30.00 -5.49
C TRP A 157 -19.50 28.82 -5.65
N PHE A 158 -19.14 28.18 -4.53
CA PHE A 158 -18.28 27.00 -4.51
C PHE A 158 -18.88 25.84 -5.31
N LEU A 159 -20.18 25.56 -5.19
CA LEU A 159 -20.86 24.52 -5.97
C LEU A 159 -20.84 24.82 -7.47
N CYS A 160 -21.16 26.06 -7.87
CA CYS A 160 -21.11 26.47 -9.28
C CYS A 160 -19.71 26.33 -9.85
N MET A 161 -18.70 26.70 -9.05
CA MET A 161 -17.30 26.59 -9.40
C MET A 161 -16.89 25.11 -9.58
N VAL A 162 -17.17 24.26 -8.60
CA VAL A 162 -16.91 22.80 -8.70
C VAL A 162 -17.60 22.22 -9.93
N PHE A 163 -18.86 22.58 -10.18
CA PHE A 163 -19.59 22.12 -11.35
C PHE A 163 -18.90 22.54 -12.67
N TRP A 164 -18.48 23.80 -12.78
CA TRP A 164 -17.75 24.28 -13.94
C TRP A 164 -16.42 23.54 -14.15
N TYR A 165 -15.60 23.40 -13.10
CA TYR A 165 -14.34 22.66 -13.20
C TYR A 165 -14.56 21.19 -13.55
N THR A 166 -15.60 20.54 -13.00
CA THR A 166 -15.92 19.16 -13.39
C THR A 166 -16.29 19.04 -14.86
N ILE A 167 -17.00 20.02 -15.44
CA ILE A 167 -17.29 20.03 -16.88
C ILE A 167 -16.00 20.18 -17.67
N VAL A 168 -15.14 21.14 -17.31
CA VAL A 168 -13.85 21.37 -17.97
C VAL A 168 -12.98 20.11 -17.91
N ASP A 169 -12.88 19.47 -16.74
CA ASP A 169 -12.09 18.26 -16.54
C ASP A 169 -12.65 17.09 -17.35
N VAL A 170 -13.97 16.90 -17.40
CA VAL A 170 -14.58 15.86 -18.23
C VAL A 170 -14.30 16.10 -19.71
N VAL A 171 -14.43 17.34 -20.18
CA VAL A 171 -14.12 17.70 -21.58
C VAL A 171 -12.64 17.48 -21.88
N LEU A 172 -11.74 17.91 -20.99
CA LEU A 172 -10.30 17.72 -21.14
C LEU A 172 -9.92 16.24 -21.11
N PHE A 173 -10.53 15.45 -20.24
CA PHE A 173 -10.32 14.01 -20.15
C PHE A 173 -10.80 13.28 -21.42
N LEU A 174 -11.98 13.62 -21.93
CA LEU A 174 -12.48 13.10 -23.20
C LEU A 174 -11.59 13.51 -24.37
N ALA A 175 -11.15 14.77 -24.42
CA ALA A 175 -10.21 15.25 -25.41
C ALA A 175 -8.86 14.50 -25.31
N THR A 176 -8.40 14.21 -24.09
CA THR A 176 -7.19 13.44 -23.84
C THR A 176 -7.33 12.00 -24.35
N ILE A 177 -8.44 11.31 -24.06
CA ILE A 177 -8.69 9.96 -24.56
C ILE A 177 -8.76 9.91 -26.09
N LEU A 178 -9.44 10.89 -26.69
CA LEU A 178 -9.72 10.88 -28.14
C LEU A 178 -8.53 11.38 -28.98
N PHE A 179 -7.71 12.30 -28.45
CA PHE A 179 -6.65 12.96 -29.22
C PHE A 179 -5.23 12.77 -28.66
N LEU A 180 -5.06 12.57 -27.35
CA LEU A 180 -3.75 12.40 -26.74
C LEU A 180 -3.41 10.92 -26.60
N LYS A 181 -2.62 10.44 -27.56
CA LYS A 181 -1.82 9.24 -27.33
C LYS A 181 -0.81 9.56 -26.23
N ASP A 182 -0.81 8.79 -25.14
CA ASP A 182 0.14 8.93 -24.05
C ASP A 182 1.57 9.07 -24.60
N THR A 183 2.29 10.09 -24.12
CA THR A 183 3.69 10.28 -24.44
C THR A 183 4.45 9.00 -24.10
N GLU A 184 5.28 8.53 -25.04
CA GLU A 184 6.18 7.42 -24.80
C GLU A 184 7.17 7.85 -23.71
N THR A 185 6.89 7.46 -22.47
CA THR A 185 7.80 7.65 -21.34
C THR A 185 8.57 6.37 -21.10
N PRO A 186 9.77 6.41 -20.51
CA PRO A 186 10.51 5.21 -20.12
C PRO A 186 9.71 4.26 -19.20
N MET A 187 8.65 4.75 -18.55
CA MET A 187 7.74 3.99 -17.69
C MET A 187 6.61 3.29 -18.46
N LYS A 188 6.35 3.67 -19.72
CA LYS A 188 5.26 3.12 -20.53
C LYS A 188 5.70 1.76 -21.08
N GLY A 189 5.09 0.69 -20.57
CA GLY A 189 5.32 -0.66 -21.06
C GLY A 189 4.81 -0.83 -22.51
N GLY A 190 5.57 -1.56 -23.33
CA GLY A 190 5.13 -1.94 -24.67
C GLY A 190 3.87 -2.82 -24.66
N VAL A 191 3.22 -2.94 -25.82
CA VAL A 191 2.06 -3.82 -26.00
C VAL A 191 2.48 -5.27 -25.72
N GLY A 192 1.71 -5.99 -24.88
CA GLY A 192 1.95 -7.40 -24.51
C GLY A 192 2.89 -7.63 -23.32
N VAL A 193 3.46 -6.58 -22.72
CA VAL A 193 4.34 -6.68 -21.54
C VAL A 193 3.54 -6.87 -20.24
N GLU A 194 2.21 -6.79 -20.29
CA GLU A 194 1.31 -6.87 -19.13
C GLU A 194 1.46 -8.16 -18.29
N HIS A 195 1.72 -9.29 -18.95
CA HIS A 195 1.91 -10.60 -18.32
C HIS A 195 3.39 -11.01 -18.19
N SER A 196 4.31 -10.13 -18.57
CA SER A 196 5.74 -10.42 -18.42
C SER A 196 6.14 -10.41 -16.94
N PRO A 197 7.11 -11.24 -16.54
CA PRO A 197 7.67 -11.19 -15.20
C PRO A 197 8.20 -9.78 -14.91
N LYS A 198 7.71 -9.18 -13.82
CA LYS A 198 8.13 -7.84 -13.43
C LYS A 198 9.38 -7.95 -12.57
N ARG A 199 10.43 -7.22 -12.95
CA ARG A 199 11.58 -7.01 -12.08
C ARG A 199 11.21 -5.96 -11.03
N LEU A 200 11.32 -6.34 -9.77
CA LEU A 200 11.19 -5.44 -8.64
C LEU A 200 12.58 -5.01 -8.19
N VAL A 201 12.81 -3.70 -8.22
CA VAL A 201 14.01 -3.04 -7.70
C VAL A 201 13.58 -2.28 -6.46
N HIS A 202 14.36 -2.36 -5.39
CA HIS A 202 14.08 -1.64 -4.17
C HIS A 202 15.00 -0.42 -4.05
N THR A 203 14.44 0.70 -3.58
CA THR A 203 15.21 1.91 -3.31
C THR A 203 14.62 2.62 -2.11
N THR A 204 15.48 3.20 -1.28
CA THR A 204 15.11 3.98 -0.11
C THR A 204 15.06 5.45 -0.51
N ALA A 205 13.89 6.07 -0.39
CA ALA A 205 13.72 7.51 -0.61
C ALA A 205 13.34 8.19 0.70
N SER A 206 13.96 9.35 0.97
CA SER A 206 13.63 10.18 2.12
C SER A 206 12.29 10.88 1.92
N LEU A 207 11.38 10.75 2.89
CA LEU A 207 10.12 11.47 2.90
C LEU A 207 10.31 12.99 2.99
N ASP A 208 11.41 13.46 3.58
CA ASP A 208 11.70 14.89 3.65
C ASP A 208 12.14 15.43 2.29
N ASP A 209 12.92 14.66 1.53
CA ASP A 209 13.28 15.02 0.15
C ASP A 209 12.04 15.06 -0.74
N MET A 210 11.10 14.11 -0.56
CA MET A 210 9.81 14.14 -1.25
C MET A 210 8.99 15.40 -0.91
N LYS A 211 9.05 15.90 0.33
CA LYS A 211 8.39 17.17 0.70
C LYS A 211 9.06 18.36 0.02
N ILE A 212 10.39 18.37 -0.08
CA ILE A 212 11.13 19.43 -0.77
C ILE A 212 10.71 19.47 -2.25
N VAL A 213 10.73 18.33 -2.93
CA VAL A 213 10.31 18.22 -4.33
C VAL A 213 8.85 18.64 -4.50
N LYS A 214 7.95 18.17 -3.63
CA LYS A 214 6.53 18.56 -3.65
C LYS A 214 6.34 20.07 -3.52
N ASN A 215 7.08 20.71 -2.61
CA ASN A 215 7.02 22.14 -2.38
C ASN A 215 7.62 22.94 -3.55
N ALA A 216 8.75 22.47 -4.11
CA ALA A 216 9.40 23.09 -5.26
C ALA A 216 8.54 23.01 -6.54
N LEU A 217 7.91 21.85 -6.78
CA LEU A 217 6.99 21.64 -7.90
C LEU A 217 5.63 22.31 -7.70
N ASN A 218 5.41 22.95 -6.55
CA ASN A 218 4.15 23.63 -6.22
C ASN A 218 2.92 22.72 -6.43
N LEU A 219 3.06 21.40 -6.23
CA LEU A 219 2.00 20.42 -6.52
C LEU A 219 0.74 20.64 -5.67
N VAL A 220 0.86 21.37 -4.55
CA VAL A 220 -0.28 21.83 -3.75
C VAL A 220 -1.02 22.97 -4.46
N ARG A 221 -0.33 23.87 -5.17
CA ARG A 221 -0.93 24.91 -6.01
C ARG A 221 -1.44 24.39 -7.35
N ALA A 222 -0.87 23.33 -7.92
CA ALA A 222 -1.41 22.75 -9.16
C ALA A 222 -2.78 22.10 -8.95
N LEU A 223 -2.99 21.41 -7.82
CA LEU A 223 -4.32 20.93 -7.43
C LEU A 223 -5.25 22.07 -6.98
N LEU A 224 -4.72 23.13 -6.36
CA LEU A 224 -5.52 24.31 -6.01
C LEU A 224 -5.84 25.20 -7.21
N LEU A 225 -5.04 25.26 -8.27
CA LEU A 225 -5.35 26.00 -9.51
C LEU A 225 -6.46 25.32 -10.33
N HIS A 226 -6.75 24.04 -10.07
CA HIS A 226 -7.98 23.38 -10.51
C HIS A 226 -9.19 23.63 -9.58
N PHE A 227 -9.01 24.32 -8.44
CA PHE A 227 -10.05 24.57 -7.44
C PHE A 227 -10.06 26.01 -6.84
N THR A 228 -9.38 26.99 -7.43
CA THR A 228 -9.44 28.44 -7.10
C THR A 228 -9.60 29.29 -8.34
#